data_AF-A0A5M9H0Q1-F1
#
_entry.id   AF-A0A5M9H0Q1-F1
#
_cell.length_a   1.000
_cell.length_b   1.000
_cell.length_c   1.000
_cell.angle_alpha   90.00
_cell.angle_beta   90.00
_cell.angle_gamma   90.00
#
_symmetry.space_group_name_H-M   'P 1'
#
loop_
_entity.id
_entity.type
_entity.pdbx_description
1 polymer ?
#
loop_
_entity_poly.entity_id
_entity_poly.type
_entity_poly.pdbx_seq_one_letter_code
_entity_poly.pdbx_strand_id
1 'polypeptide(L)'
;MPNNQLMLKNTFTLAFFALFCFAATAQPTSTNTTTAGQTSQRRRVGPHPYTITILNKTKVKLDTVKVDAAFQATYPAFAVADGYRTKREVTMRVIDTAKKFTISAKPGEIVVNSRWIKKKDNINRFQAHLQEALHKNWTSVDTVKQGDYQLVFINKNSNFNPVIQKELIETYFKVFPVLVSTFNDKTTHEVIFVTDTAYKGVAEASGNRILFSTTYMNAHPTDIDIVTHEGMHLVQGYGYGSGPVWLTEGIADFIRYKYGVDNIGSKWSLPAFTAQHNEKKYENSYRITARFFEWIDQKVKPGMIIQLDKELRNHTYNQDTWVRLSGKTIDELWDDYAKNPELTLKYSGKERI
;
A
#
# COMPACT_ATOMS: atom_id res chain seq x y z
N MET A 1 23.88 -21.90 25.64
CA MET A 1 24.50 -21.68 24.31
C MET A 1 24.50 -23.01 23.56
N PRO A 2 24.32 -23.06 22.23
CA PRO A 2 24.41 -21.97 21.25
C PRO A 2 23.02 -21.47 20.83
N ASN A 3 22.69 -20.17 20.86
CA ASN A 3 23.13 -19.04 20.02
C ASN A 3 22.77 -19.19 18.52
N ASN A 4 21.47 -19.14 18.20
CA ASN A 4 21.00 -18.85 16.83
C ASN A 4 21.02 -17.33 16.61
N GLN A 5 22.20 -16.82 16.25
CA GLN A 5 22.29 -15.49 15.64
C GLN A 5 21.66 -15.54 14.25
N LEU A 6 20.60 -14.75 14.06
CA LEU A 6 20.16 -14.35 12.73
C LEU A 6 21.32 -13.57 12.09
N MET A 7 22.08 -14.20 11.20
CA MET A 7 23.06 -13.51 10.38
C MET A 7 22.31 -12.66 9.34
N LEU A 8 22.23 -11.34 9.57
CA LEU A 8 22.04 -10.40 8.47
C LEU A 8 23.31 -10.42 7.61
N LYS A 9 23.27 -11.14 6.49
CA LYS A 9 24.27 -11.00 5.43
C LYS A 9 23.92 -9.75 4.61
N ASN A 10 24.63 -8.66 4.87
CA ASN A 10 24.69 -7.51 3.96
C ASN A 10 25.31 -7.96 2.64
N THR A 11 24.47 -8.32 1.68
CA THR A 11 24.85 -8.52 0.28
C THR A 11 24.04 -7.57 -0.57
N PHE A 12 24.69 -6.52 -1.07
CA PHE A 12 24.13 -5.63 -2.08
C PHE A 12 24.01 -6.40 -3.40
N THR A 13 22.90 -7.08 -3.58
CA THR A 13 22.43 -7.50 -4.91
C THR A 13 20.92 -7.23 -4.95
N LEU A 14 20.53 -6.06 -5.46
CA LEU A 14 19.11 -5.80 -5.78
C LEU A 14 18.77 -6.66 -7.00
N ALA A 15 18.42 -7.92 -6.77
CA ALA A 15 17.69 -8.72 -7.73
C ALA A 15 16.21 -8.44 -7.53
N PHE A 16 15.73 -7.33 -8.11
CA PHE A 16 14.32 -7.18 -8.40
C PHE A 16 14.01 -8.15 -9.54
N PHE A 17 13.69 -9.40 -9.20
CA PHE A 17 13.08 -10.29 -10.18
C PHE A 17 11.67 -9.76 -10.43
N ALA A 18 11.53 -8.95 -11.48
CA ALA A 18 10.24 -8.63 -12.05
C ALA A 18 9.61 -9.94 -12.55
N LEU A 19 8.83 -10.61 -11.71
CA LEU A 19 7.88 -11.62 -12.14
C LEU A 19 6.49 -10.97 -12.30
N PHE A 20 6.42 -9.91 -13.11
CA PHE A 20 5.15 -9.44 -13.64
C PHE A 20 4.86 -10.21 -14.94
N CYS A 21 4.27 -11.39 -14.81
CA CYS A 21 3.62 -12.05 -15.94
C CYS A 21 2.31 -11.31 -16.24
N PHE A 22 2.38 -10.23 -17.02
CA PHE A 22 1.25 -9.86 -17.87
C PHE A 22 1.39 -10.64 -19.17
N ALA A 23 0.45 -11.54 -19.44
CA ALA A 23 0.26 -12.09 -20.78
C ALA A 23 -0.10 -10.93 -21.71
N ALA A 24 0.90 -10.35 -22.37
CA ALA A 24 0.71 -9.33 -23.39
C ALA A 24 0.27 -10.02 -24.68
N THR A 25 -1.01 -9.89 -25.03
CA THR A 25 -1.44 -10.10 -26.41
C THR A 25 -0.87 -8.95 -27.24
N ALA A 26 0.05 -9.27 -28.15
CA ALA A 26 0.59 -8.31 -29.09
C ALA A 26 -0.54 -7.80 -30.02
N GLN A 27 -0.75 -6.49 -30.07
CA GLN A 27 -1.46 -5.85 -31.19
C GLN A 27 -0.49 -4.96 -31.97
N PRO A 28 -0.57 -4.95 -33.31
CA PRO A 28 0.39 -4.25 -34.15
C PRO A 28 0.18 -2.74 -34.07
N THR A 29 1.29 -2.02 -34.14
CA THR A 29 1.40 -0.57 -34.29
C THR A 29 0.56 -0.07 -35.47
N SER A 30 -0.46 0.75 -35.20
CA SER A 30 -1.11 1.54 -36.25
C SER A 30 -0.45 2.92 -36.33
N THR A 31 0.23 3.15 -37.46
CA THR A 31 0.44 4.50 -38.00
C THR A 31 -0.92 5.08 -38.33
N ASN A 32 -1.27 6.27 -37.83
CA ASN A 32 -2.39 7.00 -38.41
C ASN A 32 -2.18 8.52 -38.43
N THR A 33 -2.30 8.98 -39.66
CA THR A 33 -2.47 10.34 -40.17
C THR A 33 -3.76 10.95 -39.64
N THR A 34 -3.75 12.27 -39.52
CA THR A 34 -4.79 13.15 -38.99
C THR A 34 -6.14 13.02 -39.71
N THR A 35 -7.24 12.87 -38.95
CA THR A 35 -8.53 13.52 -39.26
C THR A 35 -9.39 13.60 -38.00
N ALA A 36 -9.98 14.77 -37.76
CA ALA A 36 -10.79 15.09 -36.60
C ALA A 36 -12.22 14.53 -36.75
N GLY A 37 -12.76 13.95 -35.67
CA GLY A 37 -14.15 13.52 -35.60
C GLY A 37 -14.46 12.74 -34.33
N GLN A 38 -15.16 13.40 -33.40
CA GLN A 38 -15.96 12.90 -32.27
C GLN A 38 -15.69 11.47 -31.77
N THR A 39 -15.21 11.33 -30.53
CA THR A 39 -15.18 10.03 -29.83
C THR A 39 -15.89 10.08 -28.48
N SER A 40 -16.93 9.25 -28.39
CA SER A 40 -17.53 8.77 -27.16
C SER A 40 -16.48 8.25 -26.18
N GLN A 41 -16.66 8.55 -24.90
CA GLN A 41 -15.84 8.01 -23.81
C GLN A 41 -16.01 6.49 -23.74
N ARG A 42 -15.18 5.74 -24.47
CA ARG A 42 -14.94 4.32 -24.18
C ARG A 42 -14.21 4.24 -22.85
N ARG A 43 -14.94 3.85 -21.81
CA ARG A 43 -14.42 3.48 -20.49
C ARG A 43 -13.38 2.35 -20.70
N ARG A 44 -12.08 2.67 -20.61
CA ARG A 44 -11.01 1.66 -20.70
C ARG A 44 -11.14 0.72 -19.50
N VAL A 45 -11.53 -0.52 -19.77
CA VAL A 45 -11.59 -1.60 -18.78
C VAL A 45 -10.20 -2.22 -18.70
N GLY A 46 -9.43 -1.83 -17.69
CA GLY A 46 -8.09 -2.37 -17.41
C GLY A 46 -7.19 -1.35 -16.68
N PRO A 47 -6.25 -1.79 -15.83
CA PRO A 47 -5.28 -0.90 -15.22
C PRO A 47 -4.48 -0.20 -16.32
N HIS A 48 -4.42 1.14 -16.30
CA HIS A 48 -3.65 1.90 -17.29
C HIS A 48 -2.17 1.50 -17.19
N PRO A 49 -1.54 0.94 -18.23
CA PRO A 49 -0.15 0.49 -18.14
C PRO A 49 0.79 1.67 -17.91
N TYR A 50 1.96 1.40 -17.35
CA TYR A 50 3.05 2.38 -17.33
C TYR A 50 3.65 2.50 -18.73
N THR A 51 3.74 3.72 -19.24
CA THR A 51 4.22 4.00 -20.60
C THR A 51 5.37 4.99 -20.58
N ILE A 52 6.27 4.85 -21.55
CA ILE A 52 7.39 5.75 -21.76
C ILE A 52 7.29 6.35 -23.16
N THR A 53 7.38 7.67 -23.24
CA THR A 53 7.49 8.42 -24.50
C THR A 53 8.92 8.94 -24.63
N ILE A 54 9.65 8.48 -25.65
CA ILE A 54 11.05 8.86 -25.86
C ILE A 54 11.14 10.06 -26.81
N LEU A 55 11.62 11.18 -26.29
CA LEU A 55 11.92 12.40 -27.03
C LEU A 55 13.44 12.51 -27.23
N ASN A 56 13.94 11.97 -28.34
CA ASN A 56 15.34 12.07 -28.73
C ASN A 56 15.53 13.18 -29.76
N LYS A 57 15.95 14.37 -29.31
CA LYS A 57 16.26 15.52 -30.19
C LYS A 57 17.74 15.59 -30.59
N THR A 58 18.49 14.50 -30.43
CA THR A 58 19.93 14.43 -30.69
C THR A 58 20.23 13.53 -31.88
N LYS A 59 21.48 13.55 -32.37
CA LYS A 59 21.94 12.63 -33.44
C LYS A 59 22.28 11.22 -32.94
N VAL A 60 22.16 10.94 -31.64
CA VAL A 60 22.52 9.65 -31.05
C VAL A 60 21.49 8.58 -31.45
N LYS A 61 21.95 7.49 -32.08
CA LYS A 61 21.14 6.29 -32.30
C LYS A 61 20.86 5.62 -30.96
N LEU A 62 19.60 5.32 -30.68
CA LEU A 62 19.15 4.72 -29.43
C LEU A 62 18.43 3.40 -29.73
N ASP A 63 18.78 2.36 -28.99
CA ASP A 63 18.03 1.10 -28.98
C ASP A 63 16.82 1.27 -28.06
N THR A 64 15.68 1.66 -28.66
CA THR A 64 14.45 1.96 -27.92
C THR A 64 13.84 0.72 -27.29
N VAL A 65 14.06 -0.47 -27.86
CA VAL A 65 13.57 -1.74 -27.30
C VAL A 65 14.24 -2.01 -25.96
N LYS A 66 15.56 -1.81 -25.86
CA LYS A 66 16.28 -1.94 -24.58
C LYS A 66 15.89 -0.88 -23.57
N VAL A 67 15.63 0.36 -24.00
CA VAL A 67 15.12 1.41 -23.11
C VAL A 67 13.76 1.04 -22.54
N ASP A 68 12.84 0.58 -23.40
CA ASP A 68 11.50 0.17 -22.98
C ASP A 68 11.56 -1.02 -22.02
N ALA A 69 12.38 -2.04 -22.32
CA ALA A 69 12.57 -3.19 -21.43
C ALA A 69 13.11 -2.76 -20.05
N ALA A 70 14.14 -1.90 -20.02
CA ALA A 70 14.69 -1.38 -18.77
C ALA A 70 13.69 -0.51 -18.01
N PHE A 71 12.87 0.28 -18.71
CA PHE A 71 11.81 1.08 -18.11
C PHE A 71 10.76 0.18 -17.44
N GLN A 72 10.25 -0.83 -18.15
CA GLN A 72 9.26 -1.77 -17.62
C GLN A 72 9.81 -2.58 -16.44
N ALA A 73 11.11 -2.90 -16.45
CA ALA A 73 11.76 -3.58 -15.34
C ALA A 73 11.98 -2.71 -14.08
N THR A 74 11.88 -1.38 -14.18
CA THR A 74 12.31 -0.47 -13.10
C THR A 74 11.21 0.46 -12.61
N TYR A 75 10.55 1.18 -13.51
CA TYR A 75 9.67 2.28 -13.15
C TYR A 75 8.36 1.85 -12.46
N PRO A 76 7.68 0.76 -12.85
CA PRO A 76 6.44 0.33 -12.19
C PRO A 76 6.61 0.10 -10.69
N ALA A 77 7.67 -0.61 -10.28
CA ALA A 77 7.95 -0.88 -8.87
C ALA A 77 8.27 0.41 -8.09
N PHE A 78 9.11 1.28 -8.68
CA PHE A 78 9.36 2.61 -8.13
C PHE A 78 8.06 3.40 -7.95
N ALA A 79 7.17 3.42 -8.95
CA ALA A 79 5.94 4.18 -8.92
C ALA A 79 4.98 3.68 -7.83
N VAL A 80 4.89 2.36 -7.63
CA VAL A 80 4.10 1.79 -6.52
C VAL A 80 4.65 2.26 -5.17
N ALA A 81 5.97 2.23 -4.97
CA ALA A 81 6.63 2.68 -3.74
C ALA A 81 6.55 4.21 -3.52
N ASP A 82 6.57 4.99 -4.60
CA ASP A 82 6.50 6.45 -4.53
C ASP A 82 5.09 6.94 -4.19
N GLY A 83 4.05 6.33 -4.78
CA GLY A 83 2.66 6.69 -4.49
C GLY A 83 1.69 6.26 -5.60
N TYR A 84 0.42 6.03 -5.25
CA TYR A 84 -0.58 5.63 -6.25
C TYR A 84 -0.91 6.74 -7.27
N ARG A 85 -0.54 7.99 -6.97
CA ARG A 85 -0.69 9.15 -7.85
C ARG A 85 0.54 9.38 -8.74
N THR A 86 1.59 8.58 -8.61
CA THR A 86 2.78 8.69 -9.44
C THR A 86 2.41 8.49 -10.91
N LYS A 87 2.93 9.37 -11.77
CA LYS A 87 2.52 9.44 -13.18
C LYS A 87 2.80 8.11 -13.87
N ARG A 88 1.75 7.55 -14.49
CA ARG A 88 1.83 6.33 -15.31
C ARG A 88 2.42 6.59 -16.68
N GLU A 89 2.25 7.81 -17.19
CA GLU A 89 2.85 8.28 -18.44
C GLU A 89 4.17 9.01 -18.14
N VAL A 90 5.27 8.50 -18.68
CA VAL A 90 6.62 8.99 -18.43
C VAL A 90 7.21 9.55 -19.70
N THR A 91 7.77 10.75 -19.64
CA THR A 91 8.53 11.31 -20.76
C THR A 91 10.02 11.12 -20.51
N MET A 92 10.70 10.43 -21.43
CA MET A 92 12.16 10.36 -21.46
C MET A 92 12.72 11.33 -22.48
N ARG A 93 13.55 12.29 -22.04
CA ARG A 93 14.29 13.19 -22.93
C ARG A 93 15.75 12.77 -23.04
N VAL A 94 16.24 12.58 -24.26
CA VAL A 94 17.68 12.48 -24.54
C VAL A 94 18.17 13.87 -24.91
N ILE A 95 19.13 14.40 -24.17
CA ILE A 95 19.60 15.77 -24.34
C ILE A 95 21.11 15.83 -24.58
N ASP A 96 21.52 16.73 -25.48
CA ASP A 96 22.91 17.16 -25.63
C ASP A 96 23.20 18.26 -24.59
N THR A 97 24.13 17.99 -23.67
CA THR A 97 24.54 18.97 -22.66
C THR A 97 26.04 18.92 -22.41
N ALA A 98 26.61 20.05 -21.99
CA ALA A 98 27.97 20.13 -21.47
C ALA A 98 28.07 19.63 -20.01
N LYS A 99 26.94 19.57 -19.27
CA LYS A 99 26.91 19.11 -17.88
C LYS A 99 27.22 17.61 -17.80
N LYS A 100 28.01 17.21 -16.80
CA LYS A 100 28.34 15.81 -16.53
C LYS A 100 27.24 15.18 -15.66
N PHE A 101 26.43 14.31 -16.26
CA PHE A 101 25.50 13.40 -15.57
C PHE A 101 25.20 12.20 -16.48
N THR A 102 24.68 11.11 -15.93
CA THR A 102 24.28 9.91 -16.69
C THR A 102 22.78 9.92 -16.99
N ILE A 103 21.97 9.71 -15.96
CA ILE A 103 20.51 9.73 -15.96
C ILE A 103 20.05 10.58 -14.77
N SER A 104 18.99 11.36 -14.97
CA SER A 104 18.21 11.97 -13.90
C SER A 104 16.77 11.49 -14.06
N ALA A 105 16.15 11.04 -12.98
CA ALA A 105 14.79 10.52 -13.03
C ALA A 105 13.98 11.00 -11.83
N LYS A 106 12.68 11.21 -12.04
CA LYS A 106 11.68 11.54 -11.03
C LYS A 106 10.30 11.10 -11.55
N PRO A 107 9.23 11.13 -10.74
CA PRO A 107 7.87 10.84 -11.20
C PRO A 107 7.52 11.53 -12.53
N GLY A 108 7.26 10.72 -13.56
CA GLY A 108 6.85 11.14 -14.91
C GLY A 108 7.94 11.71 -15.82
N GLU A 109 9.20 11.79 -15.38
CA GLU A 109 10.29 12.37 -16.17
C GLU A 109 11.60 11.60 -16.02
N ILE A 110 12.19 11.22 -17.15
CA ILE A 110 13.53 10.67 -17.26
C ILE A 110 14.34 11.59 -18.19
N VAL A 111 15.55 11.95 -17.81
CA VAL A 111 16.48 12.74 -18.62
C VAL A 111 17.78 11.98 -18.76
N VAL A 112 18.22 11.76 -19.99
CA VAL A 112 19.40 10.96 -20.32
C VAL A 112 20.42 11.82 -21.05
N ASN A 113 21.67 11.76 -20.60
CA ASN A 113 22.76 12.45 -21.27
C ASN A 113 23.17 11.70 -22.55
N SER A 114 23.00 12.35 -23.70
CA SER A 114 23.34 11.80 -25.01
C SER A 114 24.80 11.36 -25.12
N ARG A 115 25.73 12.11 -24.50
CA ARG A 115 27.17 11.84 -24.54
C ARG A 115 27.55 10.59 -23.75
N TRP A 116 26.74 10.25 -22.75
CA TRP A 116 26.90 9.02 -21.99
C TRP A 116 26.27 7.84 -22.74
N ILE A 117 24.99 7.93 -23.10
CA ILE A 117 24.27 6.78 -23.69
C ILE A 117 24.82 6.36 -25.07
N LYS A 118 25.47 7.27 -25.81
CA LYS A 118 26.12 6.96 -27.11
C LYS A 118 27.34 6.05 -27.00
N LYS A 119 27.96 5.92 -25.82
CA LYS A 119 29.15 5.08 -25.65
C LYS A 119 28.74 3.61 -25.74
N LYS A 120 29.61 2.80 -26.32
CA LYS A 120 29.42 1.35 -26.42
C LYS A 120 29.05 0.76 -25.05
N ASP A 121 28.10 -0.18 -25.05
CA ASP A 121 27.62 -0.93 -23.89
C ASP A 121 26.86 -0.15 -22.80
N ASN A 122 26.83 1.19 -22.84
CA ASN A 122 26.08 1.97 -21.83
C ASN A 122 24.57 1.74 -21.87
N ILE A 123 24.03 1.35 -23.04
CA ILE A 123 22.64 0.91 -23.14
C ILE A 123 22.35 -0.33 -22.28
N ASN A 124 23.32 -1.25 -22.13
CA ASN A 124 23.17 -2.44 -21.28
C ASN A 124 23.24 -2.07 -19.78
N ARG A 125 23.75 -0.88 -19.45
CA ARG A 125 23.81 -0.33 -18.09
C ARG A 125 22.66 0.64 -17.81
N PHE A 126 21.79 0.89 -18.78
CA PHE A 126 20.70 1.87 -18.67
C PHE A 126 19.75 1.55 -17.52
N GLN A 127 19.33 0.30 -17.39
CA GLN A 127 18.48 -0.14 -16.28
C GLN A 127 19.08 0.17 -14.91
N ALA A 128 20.34 -0.22 -14.69
CA ALA A 128 21.02 -0.01 -13.41
C ALA A 128 21.12 1.48 -13.04
N HIS A 129 21.46 2.35 -14.00
CA HIS A 129 21.52 3.79 -13.75
C HIS A 129 20.13 4.44 -13.64
N LEU A 130 19.10 3.89 -14.30
CA LEU A 130 17.72 4.35 -14.12
C LEU A 130 17.26 4.04 -12.69
N GLN A 131 17.54 2.83 -12.22
CA GLN A 131 17.25 2.40 -10.86
C GLN A 131 17.97 3.27 -9.82
N GLU A 132 19.28 3.52 -10.01
CA GLU A 132 20.05 4.44 -9.18
C GLU A 132 19.44 5.86 -9.15
N ALA A 133 19.04 6.37 -10.31
CA ALA A 133 18.45 7.71 -10.41
C ALA A 133 17.08 7.81 -9.71
N LEU A 134 16.24 6.78 -9.80
CA LEU A 134 14.92 6.72 -9.17
C LEU A 134 15.01 6.50 -7.66
N HIS A 135 15.96 5.68 -7.19
CA HIS A 135 16.12 5.33 -5.78
C HIS A 135 17.05 6.28 -5.02
N LYS A 136 17.43 7.41 -5.62
CA LYS A 136 18.40 8.35 -5.04
C LYS A 136 18.05 8.84 -3.63
N ASN A 137 16.75 8.91 -3.30
CA ASN A 137 16.25 9.35 -2.00
C ASN A 137 15.92 8.17 -1.07
N TRP A 138 16.26 6.93 -1.44
CA TRP A 138 16.04 5.75 -0.62
C TRP A 138 17.34 5.45 0.12
N THR A 139 17.24 5.32 1.44
CA THR A 139 18.38 4.96 2.30
C THR A 139 18.64 3.46 2.26
N SER A 140 17.59 2.64 2.33
CA SER A 140 17.71 1.18 2.25
C SER A 140 16.47 0.56 1.59
N VAL A 141 16.66 -0.65 1.07
CA VAL A 141 15.60 -1.53 0.57
C VAL A 141 15.89 -2.93 1.09
N ASP A 142 15.03 -3.45 1.95
CA ASP A 142 15.14 -4.77 2.54
C ASP A 142 14.01 -5.66 2.02
N THR A 143 14.32 -6.89 1.63
CA THR A 143 13.29 -7.85 1.17
C THR A 143 13.30 -9.06 2.10
N VAL A 144 12.14 -9.33 2.70
CA VAL A 144 11.93 -10.46 3.60
C VAL A 144 10.87 -11.37 2.99
N LYS A 145 11.12 -12.67 3.01
CA LYS A 145 10.17 -13.69 2.54
C LYS A 145 9.93 -14.71 3.66
N GLN A 146 8.67 -15.07 3.88
CA GLN A 146 8.28 -16.11 4.81
C GLN A 146 7.08 -16.87 4.24
N GLY A 147 7.27 -18.15 3.94
CA GLY A 147 6.30 -18.93 3.17
C GLY A 147 6.01 -18.26 1.82
N ASP A 148 4.73 -18.12 1.49
CA ASP A 148 4.28 -17.50 0.23
C ASP A 148 4.22 -15.97 0.28
N TYR A 149 4.55 -15.36 1.42
CA TYR A 149 4.49 -13.91 1.62
C TYR A 149 5.85 -13.25 1.40
N GLN A 150 5.83 -12.11 0.71
CA GLN A 150 6.98 -11.25 0.50
C GLN A 150 6.68 -9.84 1.02
N LEU A 151 7.61 -9.28 1.79
CA LEU A 151 7.59 -7.89 2.22
C LEU A 151 8.84 -7.17 1.75
N VAL A 152 8.67 -6.07 1.02
CA VAL A 152 9.75 -5.14 0.67
C VAL A 152 9.63 -3.91 1.56
N PHE A 153 10.64 -3.64 2.37
CA PHE A 153 10.71 -2.46 3.23
C PHE A 153 11.65 -1.41 2.61
N ILE A 154 11.12 -0.26 2.24
CA ILE A 154 11.85 0.86 1.65
C ILE A 154 11.93 1.98 2.67
N ASN A 155 13.13 2.24 3.15
CA ASN A 155 13.38 3.35 4.07
C ASN A 155 13.89 4.56 3.28
N LYS A 156 13.14 5.67 3.26
CA LYS A 156 13.59 6.92 2.61
C LYS A 156 14.39 7.84 3.55
N ASN A 157 14.64 7.45 4.80
CA ASN A 157 15.31 8.29 5.79
C ASN A 157 16.27 7.50 6.71
N SER A 158 17.55 7.86 6.71
CA SER A 158 18.59 7.22 7.53
C SER A 158 18.39 7.34 9.04
N ASN A 159 17.53 8.24 9.51
CA ASN A 159 17.21 8.41 10.93
C ASN A 159 15.97 7.61 11.35
N PHE A 160 15.39 6.77 10.46
CA PHE A 160 14.35 5.85 10.87
C PHE A 160 14.92 4.81 11.84
N ASN A 161 14.26 4.61 12.98
CA ASN A 161 14.76 3.70 14.00
C ASN A 161 14.73 2.23 13.50
N PRO A 162 15.88 1.55 13.40
CA PRO A 162 15.94 0.18 12.87
C PRO A 162 15.22 -0.84 13.77
N VAL A 163 15.03 -0.54 15.06
CA VAL A 163 14.23 -1.39 15.96
C VAL A 163 12.76 -1.36 15.54
N ILE A 164 12.22 -0.19 15.23
CA ILE A 164 10.83 -0.06 14.75
C ILE A 164 10.68 -0.80 13.42
N GLN A 165 11.64 -0.66 12.49
CA GLN A 165 11.61 -1.39 11.22
C GLN A 165 11.46 -2.90 11.45
N LYS A 166 12.27 -3.46 12.33
CA LYS A 166 12.22 -4.88 12.68
C LYS A 166 10.85 -5.26 13.25
N GLU A 167 10.33 -4.50 14.22
CA GLU A 167 9.05 -4.82 14.87
C GLU A 167 7.85 -4.69 13.92
N LEU A 168 7.86 -3.74 12.98
CA LEU A 168 6.83 -3.63 11.94
C LEU A 168 6.84 -4.86 11.01
N ILE A 169 8.03 -5.32 10.60
CA ILE A 169 8.19 -6.52 9.77
C ILE A 169 7.70 -7.77 10.52
N GLU A 170 8.09 -7.93 11.79
CA GLU A 170 7.66 -9.07 12.61
C GLU A 170 6.14 -9.06 12.84
N THR A 171 5.56 -7.89 13.11
CA THR A 171 4.11 -7.72 13.26
C THR A 171 3.37 -8.08 11.98
N TYR A 172 3.88 -7.65 10.82
CA TYR A 172 3.30 -8.01 9.52
C TYR A 172 3.23 -9.52 9.31
N PHE A 173 4.35 -10.24 9.48
CA PHE A 173 4.38 -11.68 9.26
C PHE A 173 3.58 -12.48 10.31
N LYS A 174 3.33 -11.89 11.48
CA LYS A 174 2.46 -12.48 12.50
C LYS A 174 0.97 -12.29 12.17
N VAL A 175 0.57 -11.09 11.74
CA VAL A 175 -0.84 -10.71 11.62
C VAL A 175 -1.38 -10.90 10.21
N PHE A 176 -0.65 -10.47 9.18
CA PHE A 176 -1.19 -10.38 7.83
C PHE A 176 -1.66 -11.73 7.26
N PRO A 177 -0.92 -12.86 7.42
CA PRO A 177 -1.41 -14.17 6.98
C PRO A 177 -2.70 -14.61 7.67
N VAL A 178 -2.91 -14.21 8.93
CA VAL A 178 -4.15 -14.49 9.68
C VAL A 178 -5.30 -13.69 9.09
N LEU A 179 -5.06 -12.41 8.74
CA LEU A 179 -6.08 -11.58 8.10
C LEU A 179 -6.44 -12.09 6.70
N VAL A 180 -5.44 -12.46 5.89
CA VAL A 180 -5.66 -13.04 4.54
C VAL A 180 -6.54 -14.28 4.63
N SER A 181 -6.17 -15.25 5.48
CA SER A 181 -6.92 -16.51 5.60
C SER A 181 -8.32 -16.35 6.20
N THR A 182 -8.51 -15.35 7.08
CA THR A 182 -9.81 -15.11 7.72
C THR A 182 -10.77 -14.35 6.82
N PHE A 183 -10.29 -13.33 6.09
CA PHE A 183 -11.15 -12.36 5.44
C PHE A 183 -11.10 -12.41 3.91
N ASN A 184 -9.92 -12.57 3.30
CA ASN A 184 -9.78 -12.52 1.84
C ASN A 184 -8.51 -13.23 1.36
N ASP A 185 -8.63 -14.50 0.99
CA ASP A 185 -7.55 -15.34 0.45
C ASP A 185 -7.07 -14.94 -0.95
N LYS A 186 -7.79 -14.00 -1.61
CA LYS A 186 -7.44 -13.46 -2.93
C LYS A 186 -6.64 -12.16 -2.85
N THR A 187 -6.31 -11.67 -1.65
CA THR A 187 -5.49 -10.45 -1.51
C THR A 187 -4.04 -10.70 -1.94
N THR A 188 -3.27 -9.62 -2.05
CA THR A 188 -1.86 -9.68 -2.43
C THR A 188 -1.02 -10.40 -1.37
N HIS A 189 -0.05 -11.20 -1.81
CA HIS A 189 0.99 -11.79 -0.96
C HIS A 189 2.32 -11.04 -1.07
N GLU A 190 2.39 -10.03 -1.95
CA GLU A 190 3.54 -9.15 -2.13
C GLU A 190 3.18 -7.75 -1.63
N VAL A 191 3.79 -7.34 -0.51
CA VAL A 191 3.49 -6.07 0.16
C VAL A 191 4.74 -5.20 0.19
N ILE A 192 4.54 -3.89 0.10
CA ILE A 192 5.62 -2.90 0.17
C ILE A 192 5.38 -1.97 1.35
N PHE A 193 6.31 -1.93 2.29
CA PHE A 193 6.36 -0.91 3.34
C PHE A 193 7.27 0.22 2.90
N VAL A 194 6.84 1.46 3.11
CA VAL A 194 7.64 2.65 2.81
C VAL A 194 7.62 3.57 4.02
N THR A 195 8.78 4.11 4.41
CA THR A 195 8.84 5.18 5.41
C THR A 195 9.25 6.48 4.72
N ASP A 196 8.56 7.58 5.03
CA ASP A 196 8.83 8.89 4.41
C ASP A 196 8.61 10.04 5.40
N THR A 197 9.50 11.04 5.41
CA THR A 197 9.33 12.28 6.20
C THR A 197 8.47 13.33 5.50
N ALA A 198 8.25 13.19 4.19
CA ALA A 198 7.34 14.04 3.43
C ALA A 198 5.88 13.75 3.80
N TYR A 199 5.55 12.52 4.20
CA TYR A 199 4.21 12.13 4.62
C TYR A 199 3.87 12.66 6.01
N LYS A 200 2.75 13.39 6.10
CA LYS A 200 2.34 14.13 7.31
C LYS A 200 1.21 13.47 8.11
N GLY A 201 0.65 12.38 7.60
CA GLY A 201 -0.31 11.55 8.33
C GLY A 201 0.40 10.58 9.28
N VAL A 202 -0.32 9.53 9.67
CA VAL A 202 0.19 8.45 10.53
C VAL A 202 0.72 7.31 9.65
N ALA A 203 -0.19 6.65 8.93
CA ALA A 203 0.11 5.76 7.82
C ALA A 203 -1.01 5.80 6.76
N GLU A 204 -0.75 5.20 5.60
CA GLU A 204 -1.72 5.05 4.51
C GLU A 204 -1.45 3.76 3.72
N ALA A 205 -2.48 2.94 3.57
CA ALA A 205 -2.52 1.83 2.63
C ALA A 205 -3.05 2.22 1.24
N SER A 206 -2.40 1.74 0.19
CA SER A 206 -2.86 1.91 -1.19
C SER A 206 -2.29 0.86 -2.13
N GLY A 207 -3.16 0.14 -2.85
CA GLY A 207 -2.75 -1.00 -3.67
C GLY A 207 -2.18 -2.10 -2.78
N ASN A 208 -0.89 -2.42 -2.95
CA ASN A 208 -0.15 -3.32 -2.06
C ASN A 208 0.91 -2.59 -1.22
N ARG A 209 0.86 -1.25 -1.16
CA ARG A 209 1.79 -0.42 -0.38
C ARG A 209 1.16 -0.01 0.95
N ILE A 210 1.95 -0.02 2.01
CA ILE A 210 1.69 0.72 3.25
C ILE A 210 2.79 1.78 3.41
N LEU A 211 2.39 3.05 3.52
CA LEU A 211 3.28 4.19 3.74
C LEU A 211 3.18 4.62 5.21
N PHE A 212 4.30 4.69 5.91
CA PHE A 212 4.38 5.16 7.29
C PHE A 212 5.05 6.54 7.35
N SER A 213 4.55 7.43 8.19
CA SER A 213 5.28 8.66 8.52
C SER A 213 6.50 8.34 9.37
N THR A 214 7.69 8.62 8.85
CA THR A 214 8.94 8.49 9.63
C THR A 214 8.88 9.33 10.91
N THR A 215 8.28 10.52 10.85
CA THR A 215 8.16 11.42 12.00
C THR A 215 7.24 10.83 13.05
N TYR A 216 6.07 10.32 12.66
CA TYR A 216 5.13 9.69 13.59
C TYR A 216 5.75 8.46 14.26
N MET A 217 6.30 7.54 13.47
CA MET A 217 6.84 6.28 14.00
C MET A 217 7.97 6.52 14.99
N ASN A 218 8.89 7.46 14.72
CA ASN A 218 9.95 7.79 15.66
C ASN A 218 9.41 8.44 16.96
N ALA A 219 8.29 9.18 16.91
CA ALA A 219 7.64 9.75 18.08
C ALA A 219 6.78 8.73 18.86
N HIS A 220 6.32 7.68 18.19
CA HIS A 220 5.47 6.62 18.74
C HIS A 220 6.07 5.23 18.45
N PRO A 221 7.27 4.92 18.99
CA PRO A 221 8.03 3.74 18.60
C PRO A 221 7.37 2.41 18.98
N THR A 222 6.35 2.43 19.82
CA THR A 222 5.61 1.25 20.28
C THR A 222 4.32 1.01 19.49
N ASP A 223 3.92 1.91 18.59
CA ASP A 223 2.69 1.77 17.80
C ASP A 223 2.90 0.85 16.58
N ILE A 224 3.17 -0.42 16.84
CA ILE A 224 3.42 -1.43 15.79
C ILE A 224 2.11 -2.00 15.23
N ASP A 225 1.02 -1.94 15.99
CA ASP A 225 -0.31 -2.43 15.60
C ASP A 225 -0.97 -1.59 14.49
N ILE A 226 -0.38 -0.45 14.14
CA ILE A 226 -0.72 0.25 12.90
C ILE A 226 -0.63 -0.67 11.68
N VAL A 227 0.28 -1.64 11.68
CA VAL A 227 0.39 -2.66 10.62
C VAL A 227 -0.90 -3.47 10.48
N THR A 228 -1.61 -3.74 11.58
CA THR A 228 -2.87 -4.49 11.56
C THR A 228 -3.98 -3.68 10.89
N HIS A 229 -4.08 -2.39 11.20
CA HIS A 229 -5.05 -1.48 10.57
C HIS A 229 -4.77 -1.35 9.07
N GLU A 230 -3.56 -0.95 8.71
CA GLU A 230 -3.19 -0.72 7.31
C GLU A 230 -3.18 -2.03 6.50
N GLY A 231 -2.75 -3.14 7.13
CA GLY A 231 -2.81 -4.47 6.53
C GLY A 231 -4.25 -4.88 6.24
N MET A 232 -5.20 -4.54 7.12
CA MET A 232 -6.62 -4.79 6.87
C MET A 232 -7.11 -4.06 5.62
N HIS A 233 -6.64 -2.85 5.31
CA HIS A 233 -7.02 -2.17 4.07
C HIS A 233 -6.57 -2.93 2.80
N LEU A 234 -5.43 -3.62 2.83
CA LEU A 234 -5.01 -4.47 1.71
C LEU A 234 -5.93 -5.70 1.57
N VAL A 235 -6.34 -6.28 2.70
CA VAL A 235 -7.25 -7.43 2.77
C VAL A 235 -8.67 -7.06 2.33
N GLN A 236 -9.16 -5.90 2.78
CA GLN A 236 -10.42 -5.31 2.35
C GLN A 236 -10.46 -5.22 0.84
N GLY A 237 -9.46 -4.57 0.21
CA GLY A 237 -9.33 -4.56 -1.24
C GLY A 237 -10.59 -4.11 -1.97
N TYR A 238 -11.46 -3.31 -1.33
CA TYR A 238 -12.82 -3.08 -1.78
C TYR A 238 -12.90 -2.40 -3.15
N GLY A 239 -11.86 -1.67 -3.56
CA GLY A 239 -11.90 -0.82 -4.74
C GLY A 239 -12.71 0.47 -4.49
N TYR A 240 -12.82 1.30 -5.53
CA TYR A 240 -13.51 2.59 -5.41
C TYR A 240 -15.03 2.42 -5.37
N GLY A 241 -15.69 3.08 -4.42
CA GLY A 241 -17.14 3.23 -4.38
C GLY A 241 -17.92 2.07 -3.76
N SER A 242 -17.27 1.16 -3.05
CA SER A 242 -17.88 -0.07 -2.52
C SER A 242 -18.64 0.11 -1.21
N GLY A 243 -18.42 1.23 -0.52
CA GLY A 243 -19.11 1.54 0.72
C GLY A 243 -18.65 2.88 1.31
N PRO A 244 -19.28 3.32 2.42
CA PRO A 244 -18.90 4.54 3.08
C PRO A 244 -17.54 4.41 3.78
N VAL A 245 -16.78 5.51 3.80
CA VAL A 245 -15.43 5.54 4.40
C VAL A 245 -15.47 5.14 5.87
N TRP A 246 -16.46 5.62 6.65
CA TRP A 246 -16.55 5.31 8.08
C TRP A 246 -16.62 3.80 8.38
N LEU A 247 -17.25 3.03 7.48
CA LEU A 247 -17.37 1.59 7.61
C LEU A 247 -16.04 0.91 7.28
N THR A 248 -15.34 1.40 6.26
CA THR A 248 -14.01 0.91 5.85
C THR A 248 -12.99 1.10 6.99
N GLU A 249 -12.89 2.33 7.50
CA GLU A 249 -11.98 2.68 8.61
C GLU A 249 -12.39 2.01 9.93
N GLY A 250 -13.70 1.95 10.21
CA GLY A 250 -14.22 1.30 11.42
C GLY A 250 -13.94 -0.19 11.46
N ILE A 251 -14.02 -0.88 10.31
CA ILE A 251 -13.64 -2.30 10.21
C ILE A 251 -12.14 -2.44 10.44
N ALA A 252 -11.29 -1.59 9.84
CA ALA A 252 -9.85 -1.66 10.03
C ALA A 252 -9.44 -1.51 11.51
N ASP A 253 -10.04 -0.57 12.25
CA ASP A 253 -9.80 -0.42 13.68
C ASP A 253 -10.43 -1.53 14.54
N PHE A 254 -11.57 -2.09 14.13
CA PHE A 254 -12.14 -3.27 14.79
C PHE A 254 -11.20 -4.48 14.65
N ILE A 255 -10.59 -4.66 13.48
CA ILE A 255 -9.58 -5.70 13.26
C ILE A 255 -8.30 -5.41 14.03
N ARG A 256 -7.86 -4.15 14.10
CA ARG A 256 -6.74 -3.75 14.98
C ARG A 256 -7.00 -4.08 16.44
N TYR A 257 -8.23 -3.91 16.92
CA TYR A 257 -8.63 -4.32 18.27
C TYR A 257 -8.57 -5.84 18.47
N LYS A 258 -9.10 -6.62 17.52
CA LYS A 258 -9.20 -8.08 17.66
C LYS A 258 -7.89 -8.83 17.38
N TYR A 259 -7.07 -8.35 16.45
CA TYR A 259 -5.89 -9.04 15.91
C TYR A 259 -4.56 -8.30 16.16
N GLY A 260 -4.60 -7.10 16.74
CA GLY A 260 -3.40 -6.41 17.18
C GLY A 260 -2.61 -7.26 18.17
N VAL A 261 -1.30 -7.18 18.12
CA VAL A 261 -0.37 -8.00 18.91
C VAL A 261 0.13 -7.28 20.15
N ASP A 262 0.00 -5.95 20.21
CA ASP A 262 0.45 -5.16 21.35
C ASP A 262 -0.35 -3.85 21.49
N ASN A 263 -1.68 -3.97 21.66
CA ASN A 263 -2.54 -2.79 21.81
C ASN A 263 -2.11 -1.95 23.03
N ILE A 264 -1.77 -2.63 24.13
CA ILE A 264 -1.32 -2.00 25.39
C ILE A 264 -0.01 -1.24 25.16
N GLY A 265 1.01 -1.86 24.55
CA GLY A 265 2.27 -1.19 24.24
C GLY A 265 2.11 -0.04 23.25
N SER A 266 1.22 -0.20 22.27
CA SER A 266 0.84 0.84 21.31
C SER A 266 0.08 2.01 21.96
N LYS A 267 -0.31 1.90 23.24
CA LYS A 267 -1.18 2.86 23.96
C LYS A 267 -2.48 3.13 23.20
N TRP A 268 -2.95 2.12 22.48
CA TRP A 268 -4.13 2.18 21.64
C TRP A 268 -5.28 1.45 22.33
N SER A 269 -6.47 2.03 22.29
CA SER A 269 -7.65 1.47 22.96
C SER A 269 -8.94 1.89 22.26
N LEU A 270 -10.05 1.22 22.50
CA LEU A 270 -11.37 1.70 22.08
C LEU A 270 -11.87 2.75 23.09
N PRO A 271 -12.17 4.00 22.69
CA PRO A 271 -12.57 5.07 23.61
C PRO A 271 -13.94 4.77 24.20
N ALA A 272 -14.14 5.06 25.49
CA ALA A 272 -15.45 4.95 26.12
C ALA A 272 -16.51 5.76 25.34
N PHE A 273 -17.75 5.26 25.31
CA PHE A 273 -18.84 5.99 24.70
C PHE A 273 -19.08 7.32 25.44
N THR A 274 -19.28 8.40 24.70
CA THR A 274 -19.60 9.72 25.25
C THR A 274 -20.77 10.34 24.48
N ALA A 275 -21.46 11.31 25.08
CA ALA A 275 -22.55 12.01 24.43
C ALA A 275 -22.12 12.71 23.12
N GLN A 276 -20.87 13.20 23.04
CA GLN A 276 -20.33 13.82 21.82
C GLN A 276 -20.33 12.86 20.63
N HIS A 277 -20.15 11.55 20.87
CA HIS A 277 -20.18 10.57 19.79
C HIS A 277 -21.55 10.49 19.11
N ASN A 278 -22.66 10.89 19.76
CA ASN A 278 -23.98 10.89 19.14
C ASN A 278 -24.17 11.96 18.06
N GLU A 279 -23.30 12.97 17.97
CA GLU A 279 -23.40 14.01 16.94
C GLU A 279 -23.19 13.45 15.52
N LYS A 280 -22.26 12.50 15.38
CA LYS A 280 -21.96 11.81 14.11
C LYS A 280 -22.16 10.30 14.16
N LYS A 281 -22.56 9.76 15.32
CA LYS A 281 -22.83 8.35 15.55
C LYS A 281 -21.68 7.44 15.06
N TYR A 282 -22.01 6.37 14.34
CA TYR A 282 -21.10 5.43 13.69
C TYR A 282 -20.31 6.05 12.52
N GLU A 283 -20.67 7.26 12.06
CA GLU A 283 -19.93 7.97 11.01
C GLU A 283 -18.67 8.67 11.53
N ASN A 284 -18.43 8.65 12.85
CA ASN A 284 -17.17 9.11 13.45
C ASN A 284 -15.93 8.32 12.99
N SER A 285 -16.12 7.17 12.33
CA SER A 285 -15.06 6.31 11.80
C SER A 285 -14.14 5.76 12.91
N TYR A 286 -13.09 5.03 12.50
CA TYR A 286 -11.98 4.60 13.36
C TYR A 286 -12.45 3.94 14.67
N ARG A 287 -11.73 4.20 15.76
CA ARG A 287 -11.91 3.67 17.12
C ARG A 287 -13.35 3.82 17.66
N ILE A 288 -14.07 4.87 17.30
CA ILE A 288 -15.45 5.09 17.76
C ILE A 288 -16.37 4.07 17.10
N THR A 289 -16.29 3.94 15.78
CA THR A 289 -17.03 2.93 15.02
C THR A 289 -16.60 1.52 15.39
N ALA A 290 -15.29 1.29 15.58
CA ALA A 290 -14.77 -0.01 15.98
C ALA A 290 -15.30 -0.48 17.34
N ARG A 291 -15.52 0.45 18.30
CA ARG A 291 -16.16 0.11 19.58
C ARG A 291 -17.62 -0.29 19.41
N PHE A 292 -18.35 0.41 18.55
CA PHE A 292 -19.72 0.03 18.19
C PHE A 292 -19.76 -1.35 17.51
N PHE A 293 -18.78 -1.66 16.65
CA PHE A 293 -18.63 -2.98 16.04
C PHE A 293 -18.32 -4.08 17.05
N GLU A 294 -17.49 -3.81 18.06
CA GLU A 294 -17.30 -4.72 19.17
C GLU A 294 -18.60 -4.96 19.96
N TRP A 295 -19.42 -3.92 20.13
CA TRP A 295 -20.73 -4.08 20.76
C TRP A 295 -21.67 -4.94 19.94
N ILE A 296 -21.72 -4.76 18.62
CA ILE A 296 -22.49 -5.64 17.72
C ILE A 296 -22.01 -7.09 17.86
N ASP A 297 -20.70 -7.30 17.87
CA ASP A 297 -20.09 -8.63 17.97
C ASP A 297 -20.43 -9.32 19.31
N GLN A 298 -20.44 -8.59 20.42
CA GLN A 298 -20.74 -9.14 21.75
C GLN A 298 -22.25 -9.28 22.05
N LYS A 299 -23.08 -8.36 21.57
CA LYS A 299 -24.47 -8.18 22.05
C LYS A 299 -25.55 -8.47 21.03
N VAL A 300 -25.23 -8.35 19.73
CA VAL A 300 -26.22 -8.49 18.66
C VAL A 300 -26.00 -9.79 17.90
N LYS A 301 -24.84 -9.93 17.25
CA LYS A 301 -24.53 -11.09 16.43
C LYS A 301 -23.02 -11.22 16.19
N PRO A 302 -22.35 -12.19 16.85
CA PRO A 302 -20.96 -12.50 16.59
C PRO A 302 -20.68 -12.74 15.10
N GLY A 303 -19.59 -12.17 14.59
CA GLY A 303 -19.16 -12.33 13.19
C GLY A 303 -19.94 -11.48 12.17
N MET A 304 -20.91 -10.67 12.57
CA MET A 304 -21.66 -9.80 11.66
C MET A 304 -20.75 -8.83 10.88
N ILE A 305 -19.71 -8.32 11.53
CA ILE A 305 -18.75 -7.38 10.90
C ILE A 305 -17.93 -8.07 9.80
N ILE A 306 -17.60 -9.36 9.98
CA ILE A 306 -16.92 -10.17 8.96
C ILE A 306 -17.81 -10.34 7.72
N GLN A 307 -19.12 -10.54 7.94
CA GLN A 307 -20.08 -10.64 6.84
C GLN A 307 -20.25 -9.31 6.09
N LEU A 308 -20.26 -8.17 6.81
CA LEU A 308 -20.29 -6.84 6.19
C LEU A 308 -19.05 -6.58 5.33
N ASP A 309 -17.87 -6.87 5.86
CA ASP A 309 -16.59 -6.81 5.16
C ASP A 309 -16.61 -7.65 3.86
N LYS A 310 -17.16 -8.86 3.91
CA LYS A 310 -17.36 -9.70 2.71
C LYS A 310 -18.31 -9.09 1.69
N GLU A 311 -19.42 -8.49 2.12
CA GLU A 311 -20.39 -7.86 1.21
C GLU A 311 -19.87 -6.56 0.58
N LEU A 312 -19.04 -5.81 1.30
CA LEU A 312 -18.31 -4.66 0.77
C LEU A 312 -17.34 -5.09 -0.33
N ARG A 313 -16.57 -6.17 -0.11
CA ARG A 313 -15.72 -6.79 -1.14
C ARG A 313 -16.48 -7.22 -2.38
N ASN A 314 -17.67 -7.79 -2.19
CA ASN A 314 -18.49 -8.30 -3.29
C ASN A 314 -19.34 -7.21 -3.95
N HIS A 315 -19.26 -5.96 -3.50
CA HIS A 315 -20.11 -4.85 -3.95
C HIS A 315 -21.62 -5.13 -3.81
N THR A 316 -22.02 -5.92 -2.82
CA THR A 316 -23.43 -6.25 -2.52
C THR A 316 -23.95 -5.52 -1.29
N TYR A 317 -23.08 -4.81 -0.55
CA TYR A 317 -23.46 -4.03 0.61
C TYR A 317 -24.44 -2.90 0.23
N ASN A 318 -25.50 -2.77 1.02
CA ASN A 318 -26.39 -1.62 1.04
C ASN A 318 -26.97 -1.43 2.45
N GLN A 319 -27.81 -0.41 2.66
CA GLN A 319 -28.36 -0.13 4.00
C GLN A 319 -29.25 -1.28 4.53
N ASP A 320 -29.94 -2.01 3.65
CA ASP A 320 -30.78 -3.14 4.04
C ASP A 320 -29.96 -4.35 4.54
N THR A 321 -28.65 -4.40 4.27
CA THR A 321 -27.76 -5.41 4.84
C THR A 321 -27.82 -5.41 6.38
N TRP A 322 -27.91 -4.23 7.02
CA TRP A 322 -28.03 -4.15 8.48
C TRP A 322 -29.30 -4.84 8.99
N VAL A 323 -30.44 -4.55 8.34
CA VAL A 323 -31.73 -5.15 8.69
C VAL A 323 -31.73 -6.65 8.43
N ARG A 324 -31.20 -7.09 7.28
CA ARG A 324 -31.11 -8.52 6.96
C ARG A 324 -30.25 -9.31 7.94
N LEU A 325 -29.15 -8.72 8.42
CA LEU A 325 -28.22 -9.43 9.29
C LEU A 325 -28.62 -9.40 10.77
N SER A 326 -29.27 -8.31 11.22
CA SER A 326 -29.56 -8.05 12.65
C SER A 326 -31.05 -7.91 13.00
N GLY A 327 -31.92 -7.75 12.01
CA GLY A 327 -33.32 -7.38 12.19
C GLY A 327 -33.56 -5.89 12.45
N LYS A 328 -32.51 -5.06 12.48
CA LYS A 328 -32.57 -3.63 12.78
C LYS A 328 -31.80 -2.80 11.77
N THR A 329 -32.23 -1.56 11.58
CA THR A 329 -31.45 -0.54 10.88
C THR A 329 -30.18 -0.19 11.67
N ILE A 330 -29.17 0.38 11.01
CA ILE A 330 -27.95 0.81 11.70
C ILE A 330 -28.22 1.92 12.74
N ASP A 331 -29.21 2.80 12.49
CA ASP A 331 -29.61 3.83 13.43
C ASP A 331 -30.23 3.22 14.71
N GLU A 332 -31.10 2.23 14.57
CA GLU A 332 -31.67 1.53 15.73
C GLU A 332 -30.60 0.77 16.51
N LEU A 333 -29.63 0.15 15.83
CA LEU A 333 -28.49 -0.49 16.49
C LEU A 333 -27.63 0.52 17.26
N TRP A 334 -27.40 1.71 16.69
CA TRP A 334 -26.67 2.76 17.39
C TRP A 334 -27.43 3.28 18.61
N ASP A 335 -28.75 3.46 18.49
CA ASP A 335 -29.58 3.92 19.60
C ASP A 335 -29.60 2.90 20.76
N ASP A 336 -29.62 1.60 20.45
CA ASP A 336 -29.47 0.55 21.45
C ASP A 336 -28.09 0.55 22.11
N TYR A 337 -27.03 0.74 21.30
CA TYR A 337 -25.67 0.88 21.79
C TYR A 337 -25.52 2.09 22.71
N ALA A 338 -26.07 3.23 22.34
CA ALA A 338 -26.02 4.46 23.13
C ALA A 338 -26.74 4.31 24.49
N LYS A 339 -27.80 3.52 24.55
CA LYS A 339 -28.52 3.21 25.80
C LYS A 339 -27.76 2.21 26.69
N ASN A 340 -27.07 1.25 26.09
CA ASN A 340 -26.38 0.17 26.81
C ASN A 340 -24.96 -0.04 26.26
N PRO A 341 -24.03 0.93 26.45
CA PRO A 341 -22.73 0.93 25.78
C PRO A 341 -21.70 -0.01 26.42
N GLU A 342 -22.06 -0.76 27.46
CA GLU A 342 -21.13 -1.57 28.24
C GLU A 342 -20.55 -2.76 27.45
N LEU A 343 -19.24 -2.94 27.56
CA LEU A 343 -18.47 -3.98 26.87
C LEU A 343 -17.46 -4.64 27.81
N THR A 344 -17.19 -5.92 27.55
CA THR A 344 -16.02 -6.58 28.13
C THR A 344 -14.86 -6.46 27.15
N LEU A 345 -14.02 -5.44 27.34
CA LEU A 345 -12.87 -5.19 26.46
C LEU A 345 -11.61 -5.89 26.98
N LYS A 346 -11.00 -6.70 26.13
CA LYS A 346 -9.68 -7.30 26.33
C LYS A 346 -8.71 -6.78 25.28
N TYR A 347 -7.54 -6.31 25.70
CA TYR A 347 -6.50 -5.81 24.82
C TYR A 347 -5.31 -6.76 24.81
N SER A 348 -4.64 -6.88 23.67
CA SER A 348 -3.38 -7.60 23.57
C SER A 348 -2.23 -6.79 24.18
N GLY A 349 -1.24 -7.49 24.71
CA GLY A 349 0.05 -6.93 25.09
C GLY A 349 1.16 -7.81 24.50
N LYS A 350 2.38 -7.27 24.45
CA LYS A 350 3.56 -7.96 23.90
C LYS A 350 3.84 -9.35 24.50
N GLU A 351 3.31 -9.66 25.68
CA GLU A 351 3.36 -10.99 26.28
C GLU A 351 2.19 -11.89 25.82
N ARG A 352 2.55 -12.97 25.11
CA ARG A 352 1.72 -14.06 24.54
C ARG A 352 1.16 -13.80 23.14
N ILE A 353 1.92 -14.19 22.11
CA ILE A 353 1.85 -15.51 21.46
C ILE A 353 3.12 -15.69 20.63
#